data_AF-N4X4Y7-F1
#
_entry.id   AF-N4X4Y7-F1
#
_cell.length_a   1.000
_cell.length_b   1.000
_cell.length_c   1.000
_cell.angle_alpha   90.00
_cell.angle_beta   90.00
_cell.angle_gamma   90.00
#
_symmetry.space_group_name_H-M   'P 1'
#
loop_
_entity.id
_entity.type
_entity.pdbx_description
1 polymer ?
#
loop_
_entity_poly.entity_id
_entity_poly.type
_entity_poly.pdbx_seq_one_letter_code
_entity_poly.pdbx_strand_id
1 'polypeptide(L)'
;MLHGVSTTGDAKLVRCPKRTLERLRHLNEAEIITLFTPIVPHPPSTTLAKDMDPFEPLGRVLPRKVRHVPYRLDYGKTETHADFLPSSGAVIVVICATANVLGYDAQAFEKQLQFTRGIAKDIKENNSIAGIPFAVLLISNDAAGRGYINASYDLPAVITANDYTAAALNNAVRVLFGI
;
A
#
# COMPACT_ATOMS: atom_id res chain seq x y z
N MET A 1 -34.74 -6.31 -10.39
CA MET A 1 -33.33 -6.25 -10.81
C MET A 1 -32.79 -4.87 -10.48
N LEU A 2 -32.02 -4.73 -9.41
CA LEU A 2 -31.26 -3.52 -9.13
C LEU A 2 -29.80 -3.86 -9.40
N HIS A 3 -29.27 -3.43 -10.54
CA HIS A 3 -27.84 -3.43 -10.80
C HIS A 3 -27.21 -2.49 -9.78
N GLY A 4 -26.49 -3.07 -8.82
CA GLY A 4 -25.66 -2.32 -7.89
C GLY A 4 -24.68 -1.47 -8.69
N VAL A 5 -24.77 -0.16 -8.50
CA VAL A 5 -23.81 0.81 -9.01
C VAL A 5 -22.42 0.34 -8.59
N SER A 6 -21.57 0.05 -9.58
CA SER A 6 -20.15 -0.23 -9.34
C SER A 6 -19.56 1.02 -8.69
N THR A 7 -19.38 0.98 -7.36
CA THR A 7 -18.63 1.99 -6.64
C THR A 7 -17.19 1.83 -7.06
N THR A 8 -16.70 2.74 -7.91
CA THR A 8 -15.30 2.77 -8.35
C THR A 8 -14.38 2.75 -7.11
N GLY A 9 -13.73 1.61 -6.88
CA GLY A 9 -12.78 1.36 -5.78
C GLY A 9 -13.24 1.83 -4.41
N ASP A 10 -13.86 1.01 -3.57
CA ASP A 10 -14.35 1.37 -2.22
C ASP A 10 -13.20 1.63 -1.24
N ALA A 11 -12.50 2.75 -1.41
CA ALA A 11 -11.36 3.11 -0.61
C ALA A 11 -11.77 3.77 0.71
N LYS A 12 -11.19 3.31 1.83
CA LYS A 12 -11.57 3.76 3.17
C LYS A 12 -10.36 3.93 4.08
N LEU A 13 -10.30 5.06 4.78
CA LEU A 13 -9.36 5.26 5.88
C LEU A 13 -9.89 4.51 7.11
N VAL A 14 -9.30 3.36 7.43
CA VAL A 14 -9.74 2.53 8.57
C VAL A 14 -9.25 3.13 9.89
N ARG A 15 -7.96 3.47 9.92
CA ARG A 15 -7.29 4.12 11.05
C ARG A 15 -6.07 4.85 10.54
N CYS A 16 -5.75 5.99 11.13
CA CYS A 16 -4.50 6.71 10.91
C CYS A 16 -4.35 7.74 12.03
N PRO A 17 -3.20 7.80 12.74
CA PRO A 17 -2.97 8.86 13.70
C PRO A 17 -3.06 10.21 13.00
N LYS A 18 -3.72 11.19 13.64
CA LYS A 18 -3.90 12.55 13.06
C LYS A 18 -2.59 13.15 12.57
N ARG A 19 -1.53 13.06 13.38
CA ARG A 19 -0.19 13.54 13.03
C ARG A 19 0.39 12.85 11.79
N THR A 20 0.20 11.54 11.64
CA THR A 20 0.64 10.79 10.46
C THR A 20 -0.13 11.24 9.22
N LEU A 21 -1.46 11.37 9.33
CA LEU A 21 -2.31 11.84 8.24
C LEU A 21 -1.94 13.28 7.82
N GLU A 22 -1.76 14.18 8.78
CA GLU A 22 -1.33 15.56 8.54
C GLU A 22 0.03 15.62 7.85
N ARG A 23 1.01 14.83 8.29
CA ARG A 23 2.32 14.75 7.62
C ARG A 23 2.22 14.24 6.19
N LEU A 24 1.43 13.20 5.93
CA LEU A 24 1.21 12.68 4.57
C LEU A 24 0.58 13.73 3.65
N ARG A 25 -0.38 14.52 4.16
CA ARG A 25 -1.09 15.54 3.37
C ARG A 25 -0.28 16.81 3.14
N HIS A 26 0.77 17.03 3.93
CA HIS A 26 1.63 18.22 3.86
C HIS A 26 3.10 17.84 3.66
N LEU A 27 3.38 16.86 2.80
CA LEU A 27 4.73 16.58 2.34
C LEU A 27 5.26 17.78 1.54
N ASN A 28 6.50 18.18 1.80
CA ASN A 28 7.20 19.21 1.04
C ASN A 28 7.43 18.73 -0.39
N GLU A 29 7.61 19.65 -1.35
CA GLU A 29 7.78 19.30 -2.76
C GLU A 29 9.01 18.43 -3.06
N ALA A 30 10.08 18.61 -2.27
CA ALA A 30 11.31 17.85 -2.41
C ALA A 30 11.26 16.45 -1.74
N GLU A 31 10.24 16.18 -0.91
CA GLU A 31 10.12 14.89 -0.22
C GLU A 31 9.73 13.78 -1.21
N ILE A 32 10.36 12.61 -1.06
CA ILE A 32 10.13 11.43 -1.88
C ILE A 32 9.25 10.44 -1.12
N ILE A 33 8.23 9.91 -1.77
CA ILE A 33 7.44 8.80 -1.25
C ILE A 33 8.12 7.50 -1.68
N THR A 34 8.60 6.71 -0.72
CA THR A 34 9.03 5.34 -1.01
C THR A 34 7.80 4.43 -0.98
N LEU A 35 7.50 3.84 -2.13
CA LEU A 35 6.35 2.98 -2.36
C LEU A 35 6.83 1.54 -2.50
N PHE A 36 6.56 0.71 -1.50
CA PHE A 36 6.85 -0.72 -1.54
C PHE A 36 5.62 -1.50 -2.03
N THR A 37 5.77 -2.23 -3.13
CA THR A 37 4.67 -2.99 -3.74
C THR A 37 5.01 -4.47 -3.90
N PRO A 38 4.09 -5.39 -3.60
CA PRO A 38 4.34 -6.80 -3.82
C PRO A 38 4.32 -7.09 -5.33
N ILE A 39 5.21 -7.97 -5.80
CA ILE A 39 5.08 -8.53 -7.15
C ILE A 39 3.94 -9.54 -7.14
N VAL A 40 2.82 -9.21 -7.78
CA VAL A 40 1.59 -10.01 -7.82
C VAL A 40 1.00 -10.05 -9.23
N PRO A 41 0.12 -11.01 -9.54
CA PRO A 41 -0.61 -11.00 -10.80
C PRO A 41 -1.46 -9.75 -10.98
N HIS A 42 -1.66 -9.33 -12.23
CA HIS A 42 -2.54 -8.22 -12.57
C HIS A 42 -4.01 -8.47 -12.16
N PRO A 43 -4.79 -7.41 -11.87
CA PRO A 43 -6.21 -7.59 -11.62
C PRO A 43 -6.88 -8.15 -12.88
N PRO A 44 -7.82 -9.12 -12.77
CA PRO A 44 -8.41 -9.78 -13.94
C PRO A 44 -9.06 -8.84 -14.96
N SER A 45 -9.54 -7.69 -14.50
CA SER A 45 -10.21 -6.65 -15.29
C SER A 45 -9.27 -5.57 -15.83
N THR A 46 -7.95 -5.69 -15.65
CA THR A 46 -7.02 -4.65 -16.06
C THR A 46 -6.93 -4.49 -17.57
N THR A 47 -6.69 -3.26 -18.02
CA THR A 47 -6.28 -2.93 -19.39
C THR A 47 -4.79 -2.63 -19.51
N LEU A 48 -4.04 -2.71 -18.40
CA LEU A 48 -2.59 -2.55 -18.41
C LEU A 48 -1.93 -3.64 -19.26
N ALA A 49 -0.85 -3.27 -19.94
CA ALA A 49 -0.02 -4.25 -20.64
C ALA A 49 0.57 -5.24 -19.64
N LYS A 50 0.67 -6.52 -20.03
CA LYS A 50 1.01 -7.62 -19.12
C LYS A 50 2.43 -7.53 -18.53
N ASP A 51 3.30 -6.77 -19.18
CA ASP A 51 4.68 -6.50 -18.81
C ASP A 51 4.83 -5.28 -17.87
N MET A 52 3.75 -4.54 -17.61
CA MET A 52 3.75 -3.44 -16.66
C MET A 52 3.63 -3.94 -15.22
N ASP A 53 4.07 -3.12 -14.27
CA ASP A 53 3.80 -3.37 -12.85
C ASP A 53 2.32 -3.03 -12.54
N PRO A 54 1.57 -3.89 -11.82
CA PRO A 54 0.14 -3.66 -11.55
C PRO A 54 -0.12 -2.43 -10.65
N PHE A 55 0.91 -1.94 -9.95
CA PHE A 55 0.86 -0.75 -9.12
C PHE A 55 1.51 0.48 -9.78
N GLU A 56 1.92 0.38 -11.04
CA GLU A 56 2.38 1.53 -11.82
C GLU A 56 1.38 2.71 -11.79
N PRO A 57 0.05 2.49 -11.93
CA PRO A 57 -0.92 3.59 -11.80
C PRO A 57 -0.93 4.24 -10.42
N LEU A 58 -0.66 3.48 -9.35
CA LEU A 58 -0.56 4.04 -7.99
C LEU A 58 0.62 5.00 -7.90
N GLY A 59 1.78 4.62 -8.43
CA GLY A 59 2.96 5.48 -8.50
C GLY A 59 2.69 6.79 -9.24
N ARG A 60 1.93 6.75 -10.34
CA ARG A 60 1.60 7.95 -11.14
C ARG A 60 0.72 8.96 -10.44
N VAL A 61 -0.22 8.51 -9.60
CA VAL A 61 -1.23 9.40 -8.99
C VAL A 61 -0.79 9.99 -7.65
N LEU A 62 0.32 9.51 -7.08
CA LEU A 62 0.85 10.06 -5.82
C LEU A 62 1.30 11.52 -6.00
N PRO A 63 1.09 12.40 -5.00
CA PRO A 63 1.28 13.84 -5.16
C PRO A 63 2.74 14.31 -5.13
N ARG A 64 3.70 13.38 -4.99
CA ARG A 64 5.13 13.67 -4.86
C ARG A 64 5.94 12.67 -5.68
N LYS A 65 7.24 12.95 -5.85
CA LYS A 65 8.16 12.01 -6.50
C LYS A 65 8.10 10.66 -5.78
N VAL A 66 7.98 9.60 -6.56
CA VAL A 66 7.86 8.23 -6.06
C VAL A 66 9.15 7.48 -6.32
N ARG A 67 9.68 6.85 -5.28
CA ARG A 67 10.62 5.74 -5.41
C ARG A 67 9.82 4.45 -5.32
N HIS A 68 9.56 3.84 -6.47
CA HIS A 68 8.81 2.58 -6.55
C HIS A 68 9.78 1.41 -6.35
N VAL A 69 9.55 0.63 -5.29
CA VAL A 69 10.40 -0.50 -4.90
C VAL A 69 9.55 -1.78 -4.85
N PRO A 70 9.49 -2.55 -5.94
CA PRO A 70 8.80 -3.83 -5.91
C PRO A 70 9.55 -4.82 -5.01
N TYR A 71 8.81 -5.62 -4.24
CA TYR A 71 9.36 -6.67 -3.38
C TYR A 71 8.78 -8.04 -3.72
N ARG A 72 9.62 -9.07 -3.60
CA ARG A 72 9.27 -10.46 -3.86
C ARG A 72 8.88 -11.18 -2.58
N LEU A 73 7.79 -11.92 -2.62
CA LEU A 73 7.28 -12.66 -1.47
C LEU A 73 8.24 -13.77 -0.99
N ASP A 74 9.00 -14.36 -1.91
CA ASP A 74 9.95 -15.44 -1.59
C ASP A 74 11.20 -14.96 -0.83
N TYR A 75 11.59 -13.69 -1.01
CA TYR A 75 12.76 -13.11 -0.36
C TYR A 75 12.39 -12.26 0.86
N GLY A 76 11.17 -11.72 0.90
CA GLY A 76 10.73 -10.84 1.98
C GLY A 76 11.54 -9.56 2.07
N LYS A 77 11.66 -9.01 3.29
CA LYS A 77 12.43 -7.78 3.54
C LYS A 77 13.92 -8.07 3.51
N THR A 78 14.65 -7.33 2.68
CA THR A 78 16.12 -7.32 2.63
C THR A 78 16.70 -6.01 3.19
N GLU A 79 18.01 -5.97 3.39
CA GLU A 79 18.74 -4.76 3.80
C GLU A 79 18.57 -3.60 2.81
N THR A 80 18.54 -3.89 1.50
CA THR A 80 18.30 -2.89 0.45
C THR A 80 17.00 -2.10 0.66
N HIS A 81 15.97 -2.71 1.23
CA HIS A 81 14.73 -2.00 1.53
C HIS A 81 14.92 -0.98 2.66
N ALA A 82 15.74 -1.31 3.66
CA ALA A 82 16.07 -0.43 4.77
C ALA A 82 16.93 0.76 4.28
N ASP A 83 17.83 0.55 3.31
CA ASP A 83 18.69 1.60 2.73
C ASP A 83 17.90 2.74 2.07
N PHE A 84 16.66 2.48 1.63
CA PHE A 84 15.79 3.52 1.06
C PHE A 84 15.14 4.42 2.13
N LEU A 85 14.99 3.94 3.37
CA LEU A 85 14.24 4.64 4.41
C LEU A 85 14.85 6.00 4.79
N PRO A 86 16.19 6.16 4.97
CA PRO A 86 16.79 7.45 5.34
C PRO A 86 16.53 8.61 4.39
N SER A 87 16.21 8.33 3.12
CA SER A 87 15.91 9.36 2.11
C SER A 87 14.41 9.49 1.79
N SER A 88 13.54 8.84 2.59
CA SER A 88 12.10 8.89 2.39
C SER A 88 11.50 10.05 3.17
N GLY A 89 10.63 10.84 2.53
CA GLY A 89 9.76 11.79 3.24
C GLY A 89 8.45 11.14 3.70
N ALA A 90 8.05 10.04 3.06
CA ALA A 90 6.99 9.15 3.51
C ALA A 90 7.22 7.73 3.00
N VAL A 91 6.64 6.75 3.69
CA VAL A 91 6.66 5.35 3.29
C VAL A 91 5.23 4.83 3.14
N ILE A 92 4.93 4.25 1.98
CA ILE A 92 3.69 3.55 1.72
C ILE A 92 4.02 2.09 1.39
N VAL A 93 3.40 1.16 2.09
CA VAL A 93 3.52 -0.27 1.78
C VAL A 93 2.17 -0.78 1.30
N VAL A 94 2.16 -1.50 0.18
CA VAL A 94 0.96 -2.17 -0.31
C VAL A 94 0.92 -3.60 0.21
N ILE A 95 -0.24 -4.01 0.73
CA ILE A 95 -0.63 -5.40 0.97
C ILE A 95 -1.80 -5.70 0.02
N CYS A 96 -1.64 -6.65 -0.89
CA CYS A 96 -2.68 -7.11 -1.81
C CYS A 96 -3.05 -8.57 -1.51
N ALA A 97 -4.26 -8.77 -1.02
CA ALA A 97 -4.86 -10.05 -0.63
C ALA A 97 -6.24 -10.19 -1.30
N THR A 98 -6.29 -9.95 -2.61
CA THR A 98 -7.49 -10.25 -3.40
C THR A 98 -7.54 -11.73 -3.76
N ALA A 99 -8.73 -12.25 -4.11
CA ALA A 99 -8.90 -13.64 -4.54
C ALA A 99 -7.94 -14.04 -5.68
N ASN A 100 -7.63 -13.12 -6.61
CA ASN A 100 -6.67 -13.36 -7.69
C ASN A 100 -5.24 -13.59 -7.18
N VAL A 101 -4.82 -12.81 -6.17
CA VAL A 101 -3.47 -12.94 -5.58
C VAL A 101 -3.39 -14.17 -4.68
N LEU A 102 -4.40 -14.40 -3.86
CA LEU A 102 -4.46 -15.56 -2.95
C LEU A 102 -4.62 -16.88 -3.70
N GLY A 103 -5.26 -16.87 -4.87
CA GLY A 103 -5.32 -18.03 -5.77
C GLY A 103 -3.97 -18.38 -6.38
N TYR A 104 -3.03 -17.43 -6.48
CA TYR A 104 -1.67 -17.65 -6.95
C TYR A 104 -0.71 -18.04 -5.80
N ASP A 105 -0.82 -17.38 -4.64
CA ASP A 105 -0.09 -17.74 -3.42
C ASP A 105 -1.00 -17.57 -2.19
N ALA A 106 -1.42 -18.69 -1.60
CA ALA A 106 -2.30 -18.71 -0.43
C ALA A 106 -1.69 -18.05 0.83
N GLN A 107 -0.36 -17.94 0.88
CA GLN A 107 0.38 -17.28 1.98
C GLN A 107 0.69 -15.82 1.66
N ALA A 108 0.23 -15.27 0.53
CA ALA A 108 0.61 -13.93 0.08
C ALA A 108 0.31 -12.85 1.13
N PHE A 109 -0.85 -12.91 1.80
CA PHE A 109 -1.17 -11.95 2.86
C PHE A 109 -0.15 -11.97 3.99
N GLU A 110 0.17 -13.16 4.53
CA GLU A 110 1.07 -13.29 5.68
C GLU A 110 2.48 -12.81 5.34
N LYS A 111 3.01 -13.21 4.18
CA LYS A 111 4.35 -12.78 3.71
C LYS A 111 4.43 -11.26 3.53
N GLN A 112 3.38 -10.64 2.97
CA GLN A 112 3.31 -9.19 2.80
C GLN A 112 3.15 -8.46 4.14
N LEU A 113 2.38 -9.01 5.07
CA LEU A 113 2.23 -8.46 6.41
C LEU A 113 3.56 -8.53 7.18
N GLN A 114 4.30 -9.63 7.08
CA GLN A 114 5.64 -9.78 7.66
C GLN A 114 6.61 -8.75 7.07
N PHE A 115 6.63 -8.57 5.74
CA PHE A 115 7.41 -7.51 5.10
C PHE A 115 7.07 -6.13 5.65
N THR A 116 5.77 -5.81 5.69
CA THR A 116 5.24 -4.53 6.16
C THR A 116 5.64 -4.24 7.60
N ARG A 117 5.55 -5.23 8.49
CA ARG A 117 6.01 -5.13 9.89
C ARG A 117 7.51 -4.91 9.99
N GLY A 118 8.29 -5.56 9.13
CA GLY A 118 9.73 -5.34 9.07
C GLY A 118 10.08 -3.89 8.73
N ILE A 119 9.42 -3.30 7.72
CA ILE A 119 9.62 -1.88 7.39
C ILE A 119 9.19 -0.96 8.53
N ALA A 120 8.03 -1.21 9.14
CA ALA A 120 7.56 -0.42 10.27
C ALA A 120 8.52 -0.49 11.47
N LYS A 121 9.11 -1.67 11.72
CA LYS A 121 10.12 -1.89 12.76
C LYS A 121 11.39 -1.08 12.48
N ASP A 122 11.93 -1.14 11.26
CA ASP A 122 13.15 -0.40 10.89
C ASP A 122 12.96 1.12 11.09
N ILE A 123 11.81 1.67 10.70
CA ILE A 123 11.48 3.09 10.91
C ILE A 123 11.42 3.41 12.41
N LYS A 124 10.76 2.56 13.21
CA LYS A 124 10.56 2.78 14.64
C LYS A 124 11.86 2.70 15.43
N GLU A 125 12.76 1.78 15.09
CA GLU A 125 13.99 1.52 15.84
C GLU A 125 15.13 2.49 15.48
N ASN A 126 15.04 3.15 14.33
CA ASN A 126 16.01 4.14 13.91
C ASN A 126 15.54 5.57 14.25
N ASN A 127 16.10 6.14 15.33
CA ASN A 127 15.76 7.48 15.83
C ASN A 127 15.89 8.60 14.78
N SER A 128 16.78 8.47 13.81
CA SER A 128 16.96 9.47 12.75
C SER A 128 15.79 9.51 11.76
N ILE A 129 14.98 8.44 11.70
CA ILE A 129 13.87 8.31 10.75
C ILE A 129 12.53 7.96 11.42
N ALA A 130 12.47 7.83 12.75
CA ALA A 130 11.25 7.52 13.50
C ALA A 130 10.10 8.53 13.28
N GLY A 131 10.39 9.71 12.71
CA GLY A 131 9.40 10.71 12.33
C GLY A 131 8.79 10.53 10.93
N ILE A 132 9.29 9.60 10.11
CA ILE A 132 8.78 9.39 8.75
C ILE A 132 7.34 8.84 8.83
N PRO A 133 6.36 9.48 8.19
CA PRO A 133 5.00 8.95 8.13
C PRO A 133 4.98 7.64 7.34
N PHE A 134 4.43 6.61 7.98
CA PHE A 134 4.25 5.27 7.42
C PHE A 134 2.76 4.98 7.25
N ALA A 135 2.36 4.47 6.09
CA ALA A 135 0.99 4.04 5.80
C ALA A 135 0.92 2.73 5.03
N VAL A 136 -0.17 2.00 5.22
CA VAL A 136 -0.46 0.75 4.52
C VAL A 136 -1.67 0.92 3.63
N LEU A 137 -1.55 0.55 2.36
CA LEU A 137 -2.67 0.32 1.48
C LEU A 137 -2.99 -1.18 1.45
N LEU A 138 -4.09 -1.57 2.09
CA LEU A 138 -4.56 -2.95 2.18
C LEU A 138 -5.66 -3.19 1.15
N ILE A 139 -5.39 -4.06 0.18
CA ILE A 139 -6.29 -4.34 -0.93
C ILE A 139 -6.87 -5.73 -0.78
N SER A 140 -8.18 -5.84 -0.62
CA SER A 140 -8.89 -7.13 -0.48
C SER A 140 -10.31 -7.02 -1.03
N ASN A 141 -10.75 -8.01 -1.80
CA ASN A 141 -12.05 -7.99 -2.48
C ASN A 141 -13.04 -9.05 -1.97
N ASP A 142 -12.70 -9.72 -0.87
CA ASP A 142 -13.49 -10.81 -0.31
C ASP A 142 -14.02 -10.48 1.10
N ALA A 143 -14.82 -11.40 1.64
CA ALA A 143 -15.37 -11.29 2.99
C ALA A 143 -14.29 -11.35 4.09
N ALA A 144 -13.07 -11.82 3.78
CA ALA A 144 -11.96 -11.90 4.71
C ALA A 144 -11.26 -10.55 4.93
N GLY A 145 -11.62 -9.51 4.17
CA GLY A 145 -11.07 -8.14 4.33
C GLY A 145 -11.06 -7.63 5.77
N ARG A 146 -12.11 -7.92 6.56
CA ARG A 146 -12.14 -7.55 7.99
C ARG A 146 -11.11 -8.33 8.82
N GLY A 147 -10.88 -9.59 8.49
CA GLY A 147 -9.83 -10.41 9.07
C GLY A 147 -8.43 -9.85 8.79
N TYR A 148 -8.16 -9.40 7.56
CA TYR A 148 -6.89 -8.78 7.21
C TYR A 148 -6.66 -7.45 7.93
N ILE A 149 -7.70 -6.62 8.05
CA ILE A 149 -7.66 -5.39 8.84
C ILE A 149 -7.32 -5.71 10.30
N ASN A 150 -7.96 -6.71 10.89
CA ASN A 150 -7.71 -7.12 12.28
C ASN A 150 -6.30 -7.69 12.46
N ALA A 151 -5.82 -8.51 11.53
CA ALA A 151 -4.48 -9.08 11.58
C ALA A 151 -3.38 -8.02 11.48
N SER A 152 -3.68 -6.86 10.90
CA SER A 152 -2.77 -5.71 10.79
C SER A 152 -2.80 -4.74 11.98
N TYR A 153 -3.51 -5.05 13.08
CA TYR A 153 -3.84 -4.13 14.18
C TYR A 153 -2.66 -3.29 14.73
N ASP A 154 -1.45 -3.82 14.68
CA ASP A 154 -0.21 -3.20 15.14
C ASP A 154 0.29 -2.07 14.22
N LEU A 155 -0.21 -2.02 12.98
CA LEU A 155 0.13 -0.99 12.00
C LEU A 155 -0.80 0.22 12.19
N PRO A 156 -0.26 1.44 12.41
CA PRO A 156 -1.05 2.57 12.89
C PRO A 156 -1.93 3.21 11.81
N ALA A 157 -1.46 3.27 10.56
CA ALA A 157 -2.15 3.89 9.44
C ALA A 157 -2.48 2.86 8.37
N VAL A 158 -3.77 2.58 8.20
CA VAL A 158 -4.30 1.61 7.23
C VAL A 158 -5.45 2.22 6.45
N ILE A 159 -5.31 2.13 5.14
CA ILE A 159 -6.28 2.51 4.13
C ILE A 159 -6.63 1.23 3.39
N THR A 160 -7.90 0.97 3.17
CA THR A 160 -8.33 -0.19 2.39
C THR A 160 -8.78 0.21 1.00
N ALA A 161 -8.69 -0.71 0.06
CA ALA A 161 -9.38 -0.67 -1.23
C ALA A 161 -9.89 -2.07 -1.57
N ASN A 162 -10.94 -2.16 -2.38
CA ASN A 162 -11.50 -3.45 -2.80
C ASN A 162 -10.95 -3.97 -4.13
N ASP A 163 -10.04 -3.23 -4.77
CA ASP A 163 -9.43 -3.58 -6.05
C ASP A 163 -8.13 -2.78 -6.23
N TYR A 164 -7.31 -3.17 -7.21
CA TYR A 164 -6.03 -2.54 -7.58
C TYR A 164 -6.00 -2.20 -9.07
N THR A 165 -7.16 -1.97 -9.68
CA THR A 165 -7.28 -1.27 -10.95
C THR A 165 -6.86 0.20 -10.80
N ALA A 166 -6.47 0.86 -11.91
CA ALA A 166 -6.03 2.25 -11.88
C ALA A 166 -7.04 3.20 -11.22
N ALA A 167 -8.34 3.00 -11.44
CA ALA A 167 -9.40 3.80 -10.82
C ALA A 167 -9.47 3.60 -9.29
N ALA A 168 -9.33 2.35 -8.82
CA ALA A 168 -9.34 2.05 -7.38
C ALA A 168 -8.09 2.58 -6.67
N LEU A 169 -6.92 2.45 -7.30
CA LEU A 169 -5.66 3.01 -6.79
C LEU A 169 -5.71 4.54 -6.71
N ASN A 170 -6.28 5.19 -7.73
CA ASN A 170 -6.50 6.65 -7.70
C ASN A 170 -7.44 7.05 -6.54
N ASN A 171 -8.55 6.33 -6.34
CA ASN A 171 -9.45 6.65 -5.22
C ASN A 171 -8.77 6.46 -3.85
N ALA A 172 -7.95 5.43 -3.69
CA ALA A 172 -7.18 5.22 -2.46
C ALA A 172 -6.22 6.38 -2.16
N VAL A 173 -5.56 6.93 -3.18
CA VAL A 173 -4.69 8.11 -3.04
C VAL A 173 -5.51 9.33 -2.64
N ARG A 174 -6.66 9.58 -3.26
CA ARG A 174 -7.56 10.69 -2.88
C ARG A 174 -7.98 10.62 -1.42
N VAL A 175 -8.36 9.44 -0.94
CA VAL A 175 -8.74 9.24 0.48
C VAL A 175 -7.57 9.53 1.43
N LEU A 176 -6.37 9.02 1.10
CA LEU A 176 -5.18 9.18 1.93
C LEU A 176 -4.70 10.63 1.96
N PHE A 177 -4.56 11.25 0.80
CA PHE A 177 -3.98 12.58 0.64
C PHE A 177 -4.99 13.73 0.68
N GLY A 178 -6.30 13.44 0.60
CA GLY A 178 -7.35 14.45 0.64
C GLY A 178 -7.39 15.37 -0.58
N ILE A 179 -7.06 14.82 -1.77
CA ILE A 179 -6.98 15.52 -3.06
C ILE A 179 -8.05 15.06 -4.05
#